data_AF-A0A1H2CAL5-F1
#
_entry.id   AF-A0A1H2CAL5-F1
#
_cell.length_a   1.000
_cell.length_b   1.000
_cell.length_c   1.000
_cell.angle_alpha   90.00
_cell.angle_beta   90.00
_cell.angle_gamma   90.00
#
_symmetry.space_group_name_H-M   'P 1'
#
loop_
_entity.id
_entity.type
_entity.pdbx_description
1 polymer ?
#
loop_
_entity_poly.entity_id
_entity_poly.type
_entity_poly.pdbx_seq_one_letter_code
_entity_poly.pdbx_strand_id
1 'polypeptide(L)'
;MVYEVVYDDPHGNPMLAFADGQWFDVTSFAPRPVSVRHALRRDPAWSGAVVQTICLWMRSNPNHERSFDLATELALAVGELARQRR
;
A
#
# COMPACT_ATOMS: atom_id res chain seq x y z
N MET A 1 3.76 15.28 -7.67
CA MET A 1 3.05 14.31 -6.80
C MET A 1 3.79 14.29 -5.49
N VAL A 2 3.13 14.55 -4.36
CA VAL A 2 3.76 14.48 -3.03
C VAL A 2 3.32 13.18 -2.40
N TYR A 3 4.27 12.34 -2.00
CA TYR A 3 3.96 11.09 -1.31
C TYR A 3 3.68 11.35 0.16
N GLU A 4 2.62 10.73 0.68
CA GLU A 4 2.25 10.77 2.09
C GLU A 4 3.10 9.80 2.93
N VAL A 5 3.49 8.66 2.33
CA VAL A 5 4.34 7.65 2.93
C VAL A 5 5.33 7.13 1.89
N VAL A 6 6.57 6.89 2.30
CA VAL A 6 7.61 6.23 1.50
C VAL A 6 8.28 5.16 2.37
N TYR A 7 8.44 3.96 1.80
CA TYR A 7 9.21 2.86 2.38
C TYR A 7 10.47 2.66 1.54
N ASP A 8 11.60 2.66 2.24
CA ASP A 8 12.92 2.52 1.67
C ASP A 8 13.50 1.12 1.92
N ASP A 9 14.38 0.68 1.03
CA ASP A 9 15.20 -0.51 1.25
C ASP A 9 16.20 -0.31 2.41
N PRO A 10 16.90 -1.36 2.86
CA PRO A 10 17.91 -1.24 3.91
C PRO A 10 19.08 -0.28 3.60
N HIS A 11 19.24 0.15 2.35
CA HIS A 11 20.25 1.12 1.90
C HIS A 11 19.69 2.54 1.77
N GLY A 12 18.41 2.76 2.09
CA GLY A 12 17.75 4.07 2.00
C GLY A 12 17.22 4.42 0.60
N ASN A 13 17.12 3.45 -0.33
CA ASN A 13 16.53 3.69 -1.64
C ASN A 13 15.01 3.50 -1.59
N PRO A 14 14.21 4.43 -2.12
CA PRO A 14 12.75 4.32 -2.09
C PRO A 14 12.27 3.14 -2.94
N MET A 15 11.40 2.32 -2.36
CA MET A 15 10.85 1.13 -3.02
C MET A 15 9.35 1.20 -3.24
N LEU A 16 8.62 1.72 -2.25
CA LEU A 16 7.17 1.73 -2.24
C LEU A 16 6.69 3.05 -1.65
N ALA A 17 5.82 3.75 -2.36
CA ALA A 17 5.26 5.00 -1.89
C ALA A 17 3.73 4.97 -1.92
N PHE A 18 3.10 5.81 -1.10
CA PHE A 18 1.66 5.98 -1.06
C PHE A 18 1.29 7.44 -1.24
N ALA A 19 0.32 7.71 -2.11
CA ALA A 19 -0.30 9.01 -2.25
C ALA A 19 -1.73 8.82 -2.73
N ASP A 20 -2.66 9.59 -2.18
CA ASP A 20 -4.02 9.75 -2.69
C ASP A 20 -4.75 8.41 -2.88
N GLY A 21 -4.64 7.52 -1.89
CA GLY A 21 -5.30 6.22 -1.94
C GLY A 21 -4.67 5.22 -2.93
N GLN A 22 -3.46 5.48 -3.43
CA GLN A 22 -2.77 4.67 -4.42
C GLN A 22 -1.33 4.34 -3.96
N TRP A 23 -0.96 3.07 -4.08
CA TRP A 23 0.42 2.62 -3.90
C TRP A 23 1.21 2.77 -5.20
N PHE A 24 2.50 3.08 -5.10
CA PHE A 24 3.41 3.21 -6.22
C PHE A 24 4.68 2.41 -5.98
N ASP A 25 5.08 1.63 -6.98
CA ASP A 25 6.45 1.13 -7.09
C ASP A 25 7.32 2.26 -7.61
N VAL A 26 8.29 2.68 -6.80
CA VAL A 26 9.17 3.84 -7.05
C VAL A 26 10.62 3.43 -7.26
N THR A 27 10.87 2.14 -7.50
CA THR A 27 12.23 1.64 -7.77
C THR A 27 12.78 2.04 -9.14
N SER A 28 11.92 2.51 -10.04
CA SER A 28 12.31 2.95 -11.38
C SER A 28 12.13 4.46 -11.53
N PHE A 29 12.79 5.05 -12.54
CA PHE A 29 12.69 6.47 -12.87
C PHE A 29 11.26 6.96 -13.11
N ALA A 30 10.33 6.06 -13.43
CA ALA A 30 8.91 6.34 -13.56
C ALA A 30 8.10 5.59 -12.49
N PRO A 31 7.62 6.28 -11.45
CA PRO A 31 6.72 5.71 -10.46
C PRO A 31 5.51 5.05 -11.12
N ARG A 32 5.25 3.78 -10.76
CA ARG A 32 4.17 2.97 -11.37
C ARG A 32 3.12 2.64 -10.31
N PRO A 33 1.83 2.87 -10.57
CA PRO A 33 0.78 2.48 -9.64
C PRO A 33 0.74 0.95 -9.48
N VAL A 34 0.56 0.49 -8.25
CA VAL A 34 0.48 -0.93 -7.88
C VAL A 34 -0.69 -1.19 -6.94
N SER A 35 -1.21 -2.42 -6.97
CA SER A 35 -2.31 -2.84 -6.08
C SER A 35 -1.88 -2.95 -4.62
N VAL A 36 -2.85 -2.89 -3.70
CA VAL A 36 -2.63 -3.21 -2.27
C VAL A 36 -1.97 -4.58 -2.08
N ARG A 37 -2.36 -5.57 -2.87
CA ARG A 37 -1.76 -6.90 -2.86
C ARG A 37 -0.26 -6.87 -3.18
N HIS A 38 0.14 -6.07 -4.16
CA HIS A 38 1.55 -5.91 -4.51
C HIS A 38 2.32 -5.25 -3.35
N ALA A 39 1.77 -4.18 -2.76
CA ALA A 39 2.37 -3.50 -1.62
C ALA A 39 2.59 -4.45 -0.43
N LEU A 40 1.58 -5.25 -0.06
CA LEU A 40 1.69 -6.20 1.06
C LEU A 40 2.69 -7.33 0.82
N ARG A 41 2.87 -7.75 -0.44
CA ARG A 41 3.83 -8.80 -0.81
C ARG A 41 5.25 -8.29 -1.03
N ARG A 42 5.44 -6.97 -1.09
CA ARG A 42 6.74 -6.37 -1.41
C ARG A 42 7.79 -6.76 -0.38
N ASP A 43 7.46 -6.59 0.89
CA ASP A 43 8.27 -7.02 2.02
C ASP A 43 7.34 -7.46 3.19
N PRO A 44 7.46 -8.69 3.71
CA PRO A 44 6.70 -9.16 4.86
C PRO A 44 6.82 -8.25 6.10
N ALA A 45 7.96 -7.59 6.31
CA ALA A 45 8.19 -6.69 7.42
C ALA A 45 7.29 -5.44 7.35
N TRP A 46 6.87 -5.03 6.16
CA TRP A 46 6.02 -3.85 5.95
C TRP A 46 4.53 -4.15 5.98
N SER A 47 4.12 -5.44 6.00
CA SER A 47 2.71 -5.83 5.89
C SER A 47 1.81 -5.10 6.88
N GLY A 48 2.19 -5.02 8.16
CA GLY A 48 1.40 -4.31 9.18
C GLY A 48 1.30 -2.81 8.90
N ALA A 49 2.42 -2.19 8.50
CA ALA A 49 2.48 -0.77 8.20
C ALA A 49 1.65 -0.39 6.96
N VAL A 50 1.70 -1.20 5.90
CA VAL A 50 0.86 -1.02 4.69
C VAL A 50 -0.62 -1.07 5.03
N VAL A 51 -1.07 -2.04 5.84
CA VAL A 51 -2.47 -2.12 6.31
C VAL A 51 -2.83 -0.87 7.11
N GLN A 52 -1.97 -0.46 8.05
CA GLN A 52 -2.20 0.72 8.87
C GLN A 52 -2.32 2.01 8.05
N THR A 53 -1.44 2.20 7.06
CA THR A 53 -1.49 3.36 6.14
C THR A 53 -2.84 3.44 5.43
N ILE A 54 -3.31 2.31 4.88
CA ILE A 54 -4.61 2.24 4.19
C ILE A 54 -5.75 2.57 5.15
N CYS A 55 -5.79 1.95 6.34
CA CYS A 55 -6.84 2.18 7.32
C CYS A 55 -6.88 3.65 7.79
N LEU A 56 -5.72 4.25 8.04
CA LEU A 56 -5.63 5.65 8.43
C LEU A 56 -6.08 6.57 7.30
N TRP A 57 -5.69 6.28 6.06
CA TRP A 57 -6.08 7.08 4.92
C TRP A 57 -7.59 7.04 4.68
N MET A 58 -8.21 5.86 4.70
CA MET A 58 -9.69 5.73 4.57
C MET A 58 -10.41 6.47 5.70
N ARG A 59 -9.88 6.42 6.93
CA ARG A 59 -10.44 7.16 8.08
C ARG A 59 -10.39 8.68 7.88
N SER A 60 -9.31 9.19 7.31
CA SER A 60 -9.17 10.62 6.99
C SER A 60 -9.98 11.04 5.77
N ASN A 61 -10.34 10.09 4.90
CA ASN A 61 -11.01 10.32 3.61
C ASN A 61 -12.32 9.53 3.49
N PRO A 62 -13.27 9.62 4.45
CA PRO A 62 -14.42 8.71 4.51
C PRO A 62 -15.40 8.87 3.33
N ASN A 63 -15.43 10.03 2.70
CA ASN A 63 -16.31 10.33 1.56
C ASN A 63 -15.58 10.28 0.20
N HIS A 64 -14.29 9.95 0.19
CA HIS A 64 -13.53 9.84 -1.04
C HIS A 64 -13.89 8.54 -1.76
N GLU A 65 -14.17 8.59 -3.07
CA GLU A 65 -14.62 7.43 -3.85
C GLU A 65 -13.66 6.24 -3.70
N ARG A 66 -12.36 6.52 -3.72
CA ARG A 66 -11.29 5.54 -3.54
C ARG A 66 -11.34 4.79 -2.21
N SER A 67 -11.96 5.31 -1.16
CA SER A 67 -11.99 4.64 0.16
C SER A 67 -12.73 3.30 0.12
N PHE A 68 -13.83 3.20 -0.64
CA PHE A 68 -14.54 1.93 -0.78
C PHE A 68 -13.76 0.91 -1.64
N ASP A 69 -13.12 1.37 -2.71
CA ASP A 69 -12.26 0.52 -3.54
C ASP A 69 -11.08 -0.01 -2.71
N LEU A 70 -10.45 0.86 -1.94
CA LEU A 70 -9.28 0.53 -1.13
C LEU A 70 -9.64 -0.46 -0.01
N ALA A 71 -10.82 -0.34 0.60
CA ALA A 71 -11.35 -1.31 1.55
C ALA A 71 -11.53 -2.69 0.89
N THR A 72 -12.07 -2.71 -0.33
CA THR A 72 -12.28 -3.94 -1.10
C THR A 72 -10.95 -4.59 -1.48
N GLU A 73 -10.01 -3.83 -2.02
CA GLU A 73 -8.66 -4.29 -2.35
C GLU A 73 -7.94 -4.84 -1.12
N LEU A 74 -8.03 -4.15 0.02
CA LEU A 74 -7.43 -4.57 1.28
C LEU A 74 -8.03 -5.89 1.78
N ALA A 75 -9.35 -6.01 1.80
CA ALA A 75 -10.03 -7.24 2.25
C ALA A 75 -9.63 -8.46 1.40
N LEU A 76 -9.57 -8.29 0.06
CA LEU A 76 -9.13 -9.34 -0.86
C LEU A 76 -7.67 -9.74 -0.61
N ALA A 77 -6.78 -8.75 -0.48
CA ALA A 77 -5.35 -8.99 -0.30
C ALA A 77 -5.03 -9.65 1.06
N VAL A 78 -5.66 -9.20 2.15
CA VAL A 78 -5.50 -9.81 3.48
C VAL A 78 -6.05 -11.23 3.50
N GLY A 79 -7.22 -11.47 2.88
CA GLY A 79 -7.79 -12.81 2.74
C GLY A 79 -6.87 -13.78 1.99
N GLU A 80 -6.20 -13.29 0.94
CA GLU A 80 -5.20 -14.08 0.20
C GLU A 80 -3.96 -14.38 1.05
N LEU A 81 -3.41 -13.38 1.76
CA LEU A 81 -2.26 -13.56 2.65
C LEU A 81 -2.54 -14.55 3.78
N ALA A 82 -3.73 -14.49 4.39
CA ALA A 82 -4.14 -15.40 5.44
C ALA A 82 -4.21 -16.86 4.97
N ARG A 83 -4.58 -17.10 3.70
CA ARG A 83 -4.59 -18.44 3.11
C ARG A 83 -3.19 -18.97 2.81
N GLN A 84 -2.23 -18.11 2.48
CA GLN A 84 -0.85 -18.51 2.19
C GLN A 84 -0.01 -18.89 3.42
N ARG A 85 -0.47 -18.52 4.62
CA ARG A 85 0.19 -18.85 5.89
C ARG A 85 -0.29 -20.16 6.53
N ARG A 86 -1.22 -20.88 5.88
CA ARG A 86 -1.68 -22.22 6.28
C ARG A 86 -0.98 -23.26 5.43
#